data_AF-A0A1I7I722-F1
#
_entry.id   AF-A0A1I7I722-F1
#
_cell.length_a   1.000
_cell.length_b   1.000
_cell.length_c   1.000
_cell.angle_alpha   90.00
_cell.angle_beta   90.00
_cell.angle_gamma   90.00
#
_symmetry.space_group_name_H-M   'P 1'
#
loop_
_entity.id
_entity.type
_entity.pdbx_description
1 polymer ?
#
loop_
_entity_poly.entity_id
_entity_poly.type
_entity_poly.pdbx_seq_one_letter_code
_entity_poly.pdbx_strand_id
1 'polypeptide(L)'
;MRKEGIITKKYIKWFGLSLSVFLVSIFLHECGHGIANSIAGIPCSTGFNKVGDIYKYPSDSDFRSYYSTTQAVLLDFGVPCTLLLCVLGTLLFKKNKNKLVQYIGAALAAVNSLLRFIPCTCVLLTPVFTGKPHIEDEYETGQLLCQMTGNNFLLYIPALISEAITLLCMIVMLREAKKKDVKHVAIYAFVSFSVFCIGMVIAFIMDEHFRINWNAM
;
A
#
# COMPACT_ATOMS: atom_id res chain seq x y z
N MET A 1 -9.13 -29.86 22.25
CA MET A 1 -10.20 -28.84 22.42
C MET A 1 -9.76 -27.51 23.04
N ARG A 2 -9.39 -27.38 24.34
CA ARG A 2 -9.09 -26.04 24.94
C ARG A 2 -7.86 -25.32 24.35
N LYS A 3 -6.80 -26.05 23.96
CA LYS A 3 -5.59 -25.48 23.34
C LYS A 3 -5.80 -25.03 21.89
N GLU A 4 -6.57 -25.79 21.10
CA GLU A 4 -6.91 -25.43 19.72
C GLU A 4 -7.73 -24.15 19.66
N GLY A 5 -8.73 -24.00 20.54
CA GLY A 5 -9.54 -22.78 20.61
C GLY A 5 -8.73 -21.51 20.93
N ILE A 6 -7.62 -21.62 21.66
CA ILE A 6 -6.73 -20.49 21.95
C ILE A 6 -5.88 -20.13 20.72
N ILE A 7 -5.44 -21.13 19.96
CA ILE A 7 -4.65 -20.94 18.73
C ILE A 7 -5.51 -20.24 17.66
N THR A 8 -6.73 -20.73 17.42
CA THR A 8 -7.65 -20.12 16.44
C THR A 8 -7.98 -18.68 16.79
N LYS A 9 -8.22 -18.37 18.08
CA LYS A 9 -8.47 -16.99 18.53
C LYS A 9 -7.30 -16.04 18.23
N LYS A 10 -6.05 -16.51 18.25
CA LYS A 10 -4.89 -15.66 17.92
C LYS A 10 -4.87 -15.28 16.45
N TYR A 11 -5.15 -16.22 15.56
CA TYR A 11 -5.17 -15.97 14.12
C TYR A 11 -6.37 -15.11 13.70
N ILE A 12 -7.54 -15.31 14.31
CA ILE A 12 -8.70 -14.42 14.10
C ILE A 12 -8.37 -12.99 14.55
N LYS A 13 -7.72 -12.82 15.70
CA LYS A 13 -7.27 -11.49 16.16
C LYS A 13 -6.23 -10.88 15.22
N TRP A 14 -5.31 -11.68 14.69
CA TRP A 14 -4.34 -11.22 13.69
C TRP A 14 -5.01 -10.79 12.39
N PHE A 15 -5.96 -11.59 11.91
CA PHE A 15 -6.75 -11.30 10.72
C PHE A 15 -7.48 -9.96 10.89
N GLY A 16 -8.24 -9.80 11.97
CA GLY A 16 -8.98 -8.56 12.24
C GLY A 16 -8.05 -7.34 12.33
N LEU A 17 -6.94 -7.44 13.08
CA LEU A 17 -5.97 -6.35 13.18
C LEU A 17 -5.34 -6.02 11.82
N SER A 18 -4.88 -7.03 11.09
CA SER A 18 -4.25 -6.83 9.79
C SER A 18 -5.24 -6.21 8.80
N LEU A 19 -6.51 -6.62 8.84
CA LEU A 19 -7.55 -6.06 7.98
C LEU A 19 -7.84 -4.59 8.32
N SER A 20 -7.94 -4.25 9.62
CA SER A 20 -8.09 -2.85 10.03
C SER A 20 -6.89 -2.01 9.60
N VAL A 21 -5.67 -2.53 9.77
CA VAL A 21 -4.44 -1.86 9.30
C VAL A 21 -4.45 -1.69 7.79
N PHE A 22 -4.88 -2.70 7.03
CA PHE A 22 -4.97 -2.65 5.58
C PHE A 22 -5.91 -1.53 5.14
N LEU A 23 -7.14 -1.52 5.65
CA LEU A 23 -8.16 -0.54 5.28
C LEU A 23 -7.73 0.89 5.64
N VAL A 24 -7.12 1.09 6.82
CA VAL A 24 -6.59 2.39 7.20
C VAL A 24 -5.40 2.79 6.32
N SER A 25 -4.48 1.87 6.03
CA SER A 25 -3.26 2.19 5.26
C SER A 25 -3.60 2.53 3.81
N ILE A 26 -4.49 1.78 3.17
CA ILE A 26 -4.90 2.05 1.79
C ILE A 26 -5.71 3.35 1.70
N PHE A 27 -6.57 3.63 2.69
CA PHE A 27 -7.24 4.93 2.76
C PHE A 27 -6.27 6.09 2.95
N LEU A 28 -5.27 5.95 3.82
CA LEU A 28 -4.23 6.97 4.00
C LEU A 28 -3.36 7.15 2.75
N HIS A 29 -3.10 6.06 2.00
CA HIS A 29 -2.43 6.10 0.70
C HIS A 29 -3.20 7.00 -0.27
N GLU A 30 -4.49 6.74 -0.45
CA GLU A 30 -5.36 7.54 -1.31
C GLU A 30 -5.51 8.99 -0.82
N CYS A 31 -5.58 9.22 0.50
CA CYS A 31 -5.51 10.58 1.05
C CYS A 31 -4.19 11.28 0.70
N GLY A 32 -3.08 10.54 0.63
CA GLY A 32 -1.79 11.05 0.16
C GLY A 32 -1.88 11.58 -1.26
N HIS A 33 -2.49 10.81 -2.17
CA HIS A 33 -2.79 11.27 -3.53
C HIS A 33 -3.65 12.54 -3.52
N GLY A 34 -4.68 12.56 -2.68
CA GLY A 34 -5.61 13.69 -2.60
C GLY A 34 -4.97 15.00 -2.14
N ILE A 35 -4.18 14.93 -1.07
CA ILE A 35 -3.41 16.06 -0.54
C ILE A 35 -2.45 16.59 -1.61
N ALA A 36 -1.75 15.70 -2.30
CA ALA A 36 -0.72 16.12 -3.23
C ALA A 36 -1.29 16.77 -4.49
N ASN A 37 -2.41 16.25 -5.01
CA ASN A 37 -3.17 16.88 -6.08
C ASN A 37 -3.76 18.25 -5.65
N SER A 38 -4.31 18.33 -4.44
CA SER A 38 -4.85 19.57 -3.87
C SER A 38 -3.79 20.68 -3.80
N ILE A 39 -2.58 20.35 -3.32
CA ILE A 39 -1.43 21.28 -3.25
C ILE A 39 -0.96 21.72 -4.65
N ALA A 40 -1.11 20.86 -5.65
CA ALA A 40 -0.80 21.20 -7.04
C ALA A 40 -1.92 21.98 -7.76
N GLY A 41 -3.00 22.31 -7.05
CA GLY A 41 -4.14 23.02 -7.61
C GLY A 41 -5.05 22.15 -8.48
N ILE A 42 -4.98 20.82 -8.37
CA ILE A 42 -5.78 19.87 -9.15
C ILE A 42 -6.90 19.31 -8.25
N PRO A 43 -8.18 19.67 -8.48
CA PRO A 43 -9.28 19.15 -7.68
C PRO A 43 -9.54 17.68 -7.98
N CYS A 44 -9.59 16.83 -6.94
CA CYS A 44 -9.73 15.38 -7.08
C CYS A 44 -10.76 14.78 -6.10
N SER A 45 -11.25 13.57 -6.41
CA SER A 45 -11.94 12.71 -5.45
C SER A 45 -11.13 11.45 -5.20
N THR A 46 -10.92 11.12 -3.93
CA THR A 46 -10.23 9.90 -3.50
C THR A 46 -11.17 9.01 -2.69
N GLY A 47 -10.97 7.71 -2.76
CA GLY A 47 -11.67 6.69 -1.98
C GLY A 47 -10.70 5.85 -1.14
N PHE A 48 -10.86 4.54 -1.22
CA PHE A 48 -9.99 3.51 -0.66
C PHE A 48 -9.00 2.93 -1.68
N ASN A 49 -9.29 2.95 -2.98
CA ASN A 49 -8.39 2.40 -4.02
C ASN A 49 -8.51 3.10 -5.39
N LYS A 50 -9.14 4.28 -5.44
CA LYS A 50 -9.30 5.04 -6.67
C LYS A 50 -9.20 6.55 -6.41
N VAL A 51 -8.43 7.21 -7.28
CA VAL A 51 -8.44 8.65 -7.53
C VAL A 51 -9.19 8.93 -8.84
N GLY A 52 -9.97 10.01 -8.89
CA GLY A 52 -10.61 10.48 -10.12
C GLY A 52 -11.31 11.82 -9.96
N ASP A 53 -12.18 12.13 -10.91
CA ASP A 53 -12.90 13.40 -11.02
C ASP A 53 -13.86 13.63 -9.84
N ILE A 54 -13.81 14.83 -9.27
CA ILE A 54 -14.62 15.27 -8.13
C ILE A 54 -16.13 15.26 -8.39
N TYR A 55 -16.54 15.30 -9.66
CA TYR A 55 -17.94 15.34 -10.07
C TYR A 55 -18.48 14.00 -10.57
N LYS A 56 -17.69 12.92 -10.50
CA LYS A 56 -18.04 11.62 -11.07
C LYS A 56 -17.95 10.49 -10.04
N TYR A 57 -18.70 9.42 -10.29
CA TYR A 57 -18.62 8.16 -9.56
C TYR A 57 -17.58 7.23 -10.19
N PRO A 58 -16.97 6.29 -9.46
CA PRO A 58 -15.95 5.39 -10.01
C PRO A 58 -16.45 4.37 -11.00
N SER A 59 -17.76 4.18 -11.01
CA SER A 59 -18.49 3.39 -11.99
C SER A 59 -18.69 4.14 -13.30
N ASP A 60 -18.50 5.47 -13.33
CA ASP A 60 -18.57 6.26 -14.55
C ASP A 60 -17.35 5.97 -15.44
N SER A 61 -17.58 5.74 -16.73
CA SER A 61 -16.55 5.37 -17.72
C SER A 61 -15.40 6.38 -17.78
N ASP A 62 -15.69 7.64 -17.46
CA ASP A 62 -14.77 8.77 -17.61
C ASP A 62 -14.24 9.27 -16.26
N PHE A 63 -14.42 8.51 -15.18
CA PHE A 63 -13.99 8.89 -13.83
C PHE A 63 -12.51 9.29 -13.75
N ARG A 64 -11.65 8.63 -14.52
CA ARG A 64 -10.20 8.92 -14.57
C ARG A 64 -9.76 9.76 -15.78
N SER A 65 -10.69 10.15 -16.66
CA SER A 65 -10.36 10.81 -17.93
C SER A 65 -9.61 12.15 -17.74
N TYR A 66 -10.02 12.97 -16.77
CA TYR A 66 -9.35 14.24 -16.44
C TYR A 66 -7.92 14.05 -15.92
N TYR A 67 -7.68 12.96 -15.20
CA TYR A 67 -6.36 12.60 -14.67
C TYR A 67 -5.42 12.02 -15.73
N SER A 68 -5.96 11.41 -16.79
CA SER A 68 -5.15 10.88 -17.89
C SER A 68 -4.45 11.95 -18.75
N THR A 69 -4.90 13.21 -18.66
CA THR A 69 -4.40 14.33 -19.46
C THR A 69 -3.57 15.34 -18.69
N THR A 70 -3.62 15.32 -17.36
CA THR A 70 -2.91 16.29 -16.52
C THR A 70 -1.58 15.66 -16.15
N GLN A 71 -0.45 16.35 -16.36
CA GLN A 71 0.87 15.89 -15.90
C GLN A 71 0.80 15.78 -14.37
N ALA A 72 0.41 14.61 -13.86
CA ALA A 72 0.18 14.37 -12.45
C ALA A 72 1.52 14.41 -11.73
N VAL A 73 1.83 15.63 -11.28
CA VAL A 73 2.60 16.10 -10.13
C VAL A 73 3.55 15.08 -9.51
N LEU A 74 4.82 15.49 -9.47
CA LEU A 74 5.96 14.87 -8.79
C LEU A 74 5.75 14.56 -7.29
N LEU A 75 4.66 15.08 -6.71
CA LEU A 75 4.24 14.84 -5.34
C LEU A 75 3.12 13.81 -5.42
N ASP A 76 3.49 12.53 -5.36
CA ASP A 76 2.59 11.46 -4.95
C ASP A 76 2.98 11.15 -3.49
N PHE A 77 2.08 11.48 -2.55
CA PHE A 77 2.29 11.16 -1.13
C PHE A 77 1.71 9.81 -0.71
N GLY A 78 0.98 9.11 -1.59
CA GLY A 78 0.45 7.78 -1.33
C GLY A 78 1.58 6.78 -1.10
N VAL A 79 2.48 6.63 -2.08
CA VAL A 79 3.63 5.70 -1.99
C VAL A 79 4.51 6.00 -0.76
N PRO A 80 4.97 7.25 -0.52
CA PRO A 80 5.71 7.58 0.69
C PRO A 80 4.95 7.28 1.98
N CYS A 81 3.62 7.44 2.03
CA CYS A 81 2.81 7.16 3.21
C CYS A 81 2.88 5.69 3.60
N THR A 82 2.60 4.78 2.66
CA THR A 82 2.60 3.34 2.93
C THR A 82 4.00 2.80 3.22
N LEU A 83 5.03 3.33 2.53
CA LEU A 83 6.43 3.02 2.86
C LEU A 83 6.81 3.49 4.27
N LEU A 84 6.41 4.70 4.67
CA LEU A 84 6.65 5.21 6.02
C LEU A 84 5.97 4.33 7.07
N LEU A 85 4.71 3.94 6.85
CA LEU A 85 3.99 3.01 7.74
C LEU A 85 4.67 1.65 7.83
N CYS A 86 5.20 1.13 6.72
CA CYS A 86 6.00 -0.11 6.69
C CYS A 86 7.26 0.00 7.56
N VAL A 87 8.03 1.08 7.40
CA VAL A 87 9.26 1.34 8.16
C VAL A 87 8.95 1.55 9.64
N LEU A 88 7.97 2.39 9.96
CA LEU A 88 7.55 2.64 11.34
C LEU A 88 7.04 1.36 12.00
N GLY A 89 6.22 0.57 11.32
CA GLY A 89 5.77 -0.74 11.80
C GLY A 89 6.93 -1.66 12.15
N THR A 90 7.92 -1.73 11.26
CA THR A 90 9.13 -2.54 11.46
C THR A 90 9.93 -2.08 12.67
N LEU A 91 10.11 -0.76 12.84
CA LEU A 91 10.78 -0.18 14.00
C LEU A 91 9.99 -0.44 15.29
N LEU A 92 8.67 -0.30 15.27
CA LEU A 92 7.79 -0.55 16.41
C LEU A 92 7.87 -2.01 16.84
N PHE A 93 7.84 -2.96 15.90
CA PHE A 93 7.99 -4.38 16.19
C PHE A 93 9.36 -4.69 16.82
N LYS A 94 10.43 -4.12 16.27
CA LYS A 94 11.80 -4.36 16.70
C LYS A 94 12.12 -3.75 18.07
N LYS A 95 11.83 -2.47 18.27
CA LYS A 95 12.36 -1.70 19.41
C LYS A 95 11.46 -1.72 20.64
N ASN A 96 10.15 -1.95 20.50
CA ASN A 96 9.26 -1.87 21.64
C ASN A 96 9.34 -3.10 22.54
N LYS A 97 9.12 -2.89 23.84
CA LYS A 97 8.95 -3.97 24.84
C LYS A 97 7.49 -4.32 25.09
N ASN A 98 6.56 -3.39 24.83
CA ASN A 98 5.13 -3.62 24.98
C ASN A 98 4.61 -4.57 23.88
N LYS A 99 4.02 -5.70 24.29
CA LYS A 99 3.50 -6.73 23.37
C LYS A 99 2.40 -6.22 22.43
N LEU A 100 1.54 -5.33 22.90
CA LEU A 100 0.47 -4.75 22.07
C LEU A 100 1.07 -3.89 20.95
N VAL A 101 2.01 -3.00 21.30
CA VAL A 101 2.69 -2.13 20.34
C VAL A 101 3.51 -2.95 19.34
N GLN A 102 4.17 -4.02 19.80
CA GLN A 102 4.85 -4.95 18.90
C GLN A 102 3.87 -5.61 17.92
N TYR A 103 2.69 -6.02 18.37
CA TYR A 103 1.70 -6.69 17.53
C TYR A 103 1.12 -5.74 16.46
N ILE A 104 0.85 -4.48 16.84
CA ILE A 104 0.45 -3.42 15.90
C ILE A 104 1.59 -3.12 14.92
N GLY A 105 2.82 -2.99 15.41
CA GLY A 105 3.99 -2.76 14.58
C GLY A 105 4.22 -3.87 13.56
N ALA A 106 4.07 -5.13 13.97
CA ALA A 106 4.17 -6.27 13.07
C ALA A 106 3.06 -6.24 12.00
N ALA A 107 1.82 -5.89 12.36
CA ALA A 107 0.73 -5.78 11.41
C ALA A 107 0.97 -4.65 10.41
N LEU A 108 1.37 -3.46 10.88
CA LEU A 108 1.77 -2.33 10.05
C LEU A 108 2.87 -2.72 9.05
N ALA A 109 3.93 -3.37 9.54
CA ALA A 109 5.03 -3.82 8.69
C ALA A 109 4.58 -4.84 7.65
N ALA A 110 3.90 -5.91 8.07
CA ALA A 110 3.50 -6.99 7.18
C ALA A 110 2.51 -6.53 6.10
N VAL A 111 1.48 -5.78 6.50
CA VAL A 111 0.43 -5.32 5.59
C VAL A 111 0.95 -4.29 4.61
N ASN A 112 1.68 -3.27 5.08
CA ASN A 112 2.24 -2.25 4.18
C ASN A 112 3.36 -2.80 3.29
N SER A 113 4.09 -3.83 3.76
CA SER A 113 5.03 -4.55 2.89
C SER A 113 4.29 -5.21 1.73
N LEU A 114 3.17 -5.91 1.98
CA LEU A 114 2.38 -6.55 0.91
C LEU A 114 1.74 -5.53 -0.04
N LEU A 115 1.20 -4.43 0.51
CA LEU A 115 0.60 -3.33 -0.26
C LEU A 115 1.57 -2.68 -1.26
N ARG A 116 2.88 -2.81 -1.06
CA ARG A 116 3.90 -2.26 -1.96
C ARG A 116 4.64 -3.34 -2.74
N PHE A 117 5.02 -4.43 -2.08
CA PHE A 117 5.76 -5.52 -2.70
C PHE A 117 5.00 -6.13 -3.88
N ILE A 118 3.69 -6.38 -3.74
CA ILE A 118 2.90 -7.02 -4.81
C ILE A 118 2.77 -6.10 -6.04
N PRO A 119 2.29 -4.85 -5.93
CA PRO A 119 2.24 -3.94 -7.08
C PRO A 119 3.60 -3.68 -7.72
N CYS A 120 4.65 -3.42 -6.92
CA CYS A 120 6.01 -3.22 -7.45
C CYS A 120 6.53 -4.44 -8.20
N THR A 121 6.28 -5.64 -7.69
CA THR A 121 6.63 -6.89 -8.40
C THR A 121 5.90 -6.96 -9.74
N CYS A 122 4.61 -6.60 -9.80
CA CYS A 122 3.85 -6.56 -11.05
C CYS A 122 4.43 -5.53 -12.04
N VAL A 123 4.81 -4.33 -11.58
CA VAL A 123 5.47 -3.30 -12.40
C VAL A 123 6.77 -3.83 -13.04
N LEU A 124 7.57 -4.57 -12.27
CA LEU A 124 8.89 -5.03 -12.72
C LEU A 124 8.82 -6.30 -13.58
N LEU A 125 7.90 -7.23 -13.26
CA LEU A 125 7.84 -8.54 -13.91
C LEU A 125 6.90 -8.61 -15.10
N THR A 126 5.77 -7.89 -15.08
CA THR A 126 4.79 -7.93 -16.20
C THR A 126 5.40 -7.52 -17.53
N PRO A 127 6.25 -6.48 -17.63
CA PRO A 127 6.91 -6.13 -18.89
C PRO A 127 7.82 -7.25 -19.41
N VAL A 128 8.51 -7.97 -18.50
CA VAL A 128 9.40 -9.08 -18.85
C VAL A 128 8.62 -10.26 -19.43
N PHE A 129 7.43 -10.56 -18.89
CA PHE A 129 6.64 -11.71 -19.31
C PHE A 129 5.67 -11.43 -20.46
N THR A 130 5.18 -10.19 -20.59
CA THR A 130 4.10 -9.85 -21.52
C THR A 130 4.51 -8.84 -22.60
N GLY A 131 5.67 -8.18 -22.44
CA GLY A 131 6.09 -7.06 -23.27
C GLY A 131 5.26 -5.78 -23.05
N LYS A 132 4.31 -5.77 -22.10
CA LYS A 132 3.44 -4.63 -21.81
C LYS A 132 3.75 -4.05 -20.44
N PRO A 133 3.72 -2.71 -20.28
CA PRO A 133 3.85 -2.09 -18.98
C PRO A 133 2.67 -2.47 -18.09
N HIS A 134 2.94 -2.61 -16.79
CA HIS A 134 1.92 -2.68 -15.76
C HIS A 134 1.91 -1.34 -15.03
N ILE A 135 0.76 -0.67 -15.02
CA ILE A 135 0.62 0.71 -14.55
C ILE A 135 0.20 0.67 -13.08
N GLU A 136 1.04 1.24 -12.22
CA GLU A 136 0.84 1.46 -10.79
C GLU A 136 1.53 2.79 -10.42
N ASP A 137 1.28 3.29 -9.21
CA ASP A 137 1.81 4.56 -8.69
C ASP A 137 3.32 4.76 -8.95
N GLU A 138 4.13 3.72 -8.68
CA GLU A 138 5.59 3.79 -8.86
C GLU A 138 6.00 3.87 -10.34
N TYR A 139 5.24 3.26 -11.25
CA TYR A 139 5.49 3.35 -12.68
C TYR A 139 5.13 4.73 -13.21
N GLU A 140 3.99 5.29 -12.78
CA GLU A 140 3.56 6.65 -13.16
C GLU A 140 4.56 7.70 -12.68
N THR A 141 5.06 7.56 -11.45
CA THR A 141 6.17 8.38 -10.91
C THR A 141 7.41 8.27 -11.81
N GLY A 142 7.75 7.05 -12.24
CA GLY A 142 8.88 6.81 -13.14
C GLY A 142 8.70 7.44 -14.53
N GLN A 143 7.49 7.39 -15.09
CA GLN A 143 7.16 8.05 -16.35
C GLN A 143 7.36 9.56 -16.27
N LEU A 144 6.91 10.18 -15.18
CA LEU A 144 7.11 11.61 -14.95
C LEU A 144 8.59 11.97 -14.85
N LEU A 145 9.38 11.19 -14.10
CA LEU A 145 10.84 11.40 -14.01
C LEU A 145 11.50 11.31 -15.39
N CYS A 146 11.09 10.36 -16.23
CA CYS A 146 11.58 10.24 -17.60
C CYS A 146 11.21 11.48 -18.43
N GLN A 147 9.98 11.98 -18.32
CA GLN A 147 9.52 13.18 -19.04
C GLN A 147 10.32 14.43 -18.63
N MET A 148 10.59 14.60 -17.33
CA MET A 148 11.30 15.77 -16.81
C MET A 148 12.80 15.76 -17.13
N THR A 149 13.42 14.59 -17.15
CA THR A 149 14.88 14.45 -17.30
C THR A 149 15.32 14.03 -18.69
N GLY A 150 14.40 13.52 -19.52
CA GLY A 150 14.71 12.86 -20.79
C GLY A 150 15.38 11.50 -20.64
N ASN A 151 15.51 10.95 -19.42
CA ASN A 151 16.24 9.72 -19.16
C ASN A 151 15.32 8.52 -18.85
N ASN A 152 15.18 7.62 -19.83
CA ASN A 152 14.37 6.40 -19.71
C ASN A 152 14.87 5.42 -18.63
N PHE A 153 16.10 5.55 -18.14
CA PHE A 153 16.61 4.74 -17.04
C PHE A 153 15.77 4.93 -15.76
N LEU A 154 15.14 6.09 -15.58
CA LEU A 154 14.38 6.42 -14.37
C LEU A 154 13.01 5.73 -14.28
N LEU A 155 12.54 5.09 -15.36
CA LEU A 155 11.18 4.57 -15.47
C LEU A 155 10.82 3.55 -14.38
N TYR A 156 11.76 2.67 -14.02
CA TYR A 156 11.53 1.60 -13.04
C TYR A 156 12.21 1.86 -11.69
N ILE A 157 12.94 2.99 -11.56
CA ILE A 157 13.70 3.31 -10.33
C ILE A 157 12.78 3.45 -9.10
N PRO A 158 11.63 4.15 -9.16
CA PRO A 158 10.74 4.22 -8.00
C PRO A 158 10.27 2.85 -7.53
N ALA A 159 9.87 1.96 -8.45
CA ALA A 159 9.43 0.61 -8.13
C ALA A 159 10.57 -0.21 -7.48
N LEU A 160 11.79 -0.12 -8.01
CA LEU A 160 12.97 -0.78 -7.44
C LEU A 160 13.29 -0.28 -6.02
N ILE A 161 13.17 1.03 -5.78
CA ILE A 161 13.40 1.60 -4.44
C ILE A 161 12.32 1.13 -3.46
N SER A 162 11.04 1.21 -3.84
CA SER A 162 9.91 0.73 -3.03
C SER A 162 10.06 -0.76 -2.70
N GLU A 163 10.41 -1.58 -3.69
CA GLU A 163 10.64 -3.01 -3.48
C GLU A 163 11.84 -3.27 -2.56
N ALA A 164 12.95 -2.54 -2.73
CA ALA A 164 14.12 -2.68 -1.86
C ALA A 164 13.80 -2.34 -0.39
N ILE A 165 13.08 -1.25 -0.14
CA ILE A 165 12.68 -0.84 1.22
C ILE A 165 11.77 -1.88 1.86
N THR A 166 10.79 -2.38 1.11
CA THR A 166 9.81 -3.37 1.60
C THR A 166 10.47 -4.72 1.87
N LEU A 167 11.36 -5.19 0.98
CA LEU A 167 12.18 -6.40 1.20
C LEU A 167 13.05 -6.27 2.46
N LEU A 168 13.72 -5.14 2.66
CA LEU A 168 14.51 -4.89 3.86
C LEU A 168 13.64 -4.95 5.13
N CYS A 169 12.45 -4.34 5.10
CA CYS A 169 11.51 -4.37 6.21
C CYS A 169 11.02 -5.80 6.50
N MET A 170 10.66 -6.58 5.48
CA MET A 170 10.29 -7.99 5.63
C MET A 170 11.44 -8.83 6.20
N ILE A 171 12.67 -8.65 5.72
CA ILE A 171 13.86 -9.35 6.24
C ILE A 171 14.08 -9.03 7.72
N VAL A 172 14.00 -7.74 8.10
CA VAL A 172 14.15 -7.32 9.50
C VAL A 172 13.04 -7.90 10.36
N MET A 173 11.79 -7.88 9.88
CA MET A 173 10.65 -8.46 10.59
C MET A 173 10.82 -9.96 10.81
N LEU A 174 11.25 -10.72 9.80
CA LEU A 174 11.48 -12.17 9.92
C LEU A 174 12.63 -12.48 10.90
N ARG A 175 13.73 -11.73 10.82
CA ARG A 175 14.85 -11.87 11.77
C ARG A 175 14.41 -11.59 13.20
N GLU A 176 13.59 -10.57 13.39
CA GLU A 176 13.11 -10.18 14.71
C GLU A 176 12.06 -11.15 15.26
N ALA A 177 11.19 -11.68 14.41
CA ALA A 177 10.24 -12.74 14.77
C ALA A 177 10.96 -13.99 15.29
N LYS A 178 12.08 -14.37 14.67
CA LYS A 178 12.95 -15.46 15.15
C LYS A 178 13.54 -15.16 16.53
N LYS A 179 14.07 -13.94 16.75
CA LYS A 179 14.63 -13.53 18.06
C LYS A 179 13.59 -13.54 19.17
N LYS A 180 12.34 -13.19 18.85
CA LYS A 180 11.21 -13.14 19.79
C LYS A 180 10.49 -14.49 19.94
N ASP A 181 11.02 -15.57 19.35
CA ASP A 181 10.42 -16.93 19.33
C ASP A 181 8.95 -16.94 18.88
N VAL A 182 8.63 -16.16 17.84
CA VAL A 182 7.29 -16.17 17.25
C VAL A 182 7.08 -17.50 16.52
N LYS A 183 6.18 -18.32 17.07
CA LYS A 183 5.81 -19.61 16.46
C LYS A 183 4.86 -19.42 15.28
N HIS A 184 4.93 -20.33 14.32
CA HIS A 184 4.04 -20.39 13.15
C HIS A 184 4.06 -19.14 12.26
N VAL A 185 5.23 -18.55 12.03
CA VAL A 185 5.40 -17.36 11.16
C VAL A 185 4.75 -17.55 9.78
N ALA A 186 4.86 -18.75 9.19
CA ALA A 186 4.22 -19.06 7.91
C ALA A 186 2.69 -18.89 7.92
N ILE A 187 2.03 -19.26 9.03
CA ILE A 187 0.57 -19.07 9.18
C ILE A 187 0.25 -17.58 9.28
N TYR A 188 1.02 -16.81 10.04
CA TYR A 188 0.84 -15.35 10.11
C TYR A 188 1.01 -14.68 8.74
N ALA A 189 2.02 -15.10 7.96
CA ALA A 189 2.24 -14.62 6.60
C ALA A 189 1.08 -14.99 5.67
N PHE A 190 0.61 -16.23 5.72
CA PHE A 190 -0.55 -16.68 4.94
C PHE A 190 -1.82 -15.90 5.27
N VAL A 191 -2.07 -15.65 6.56
CA VAL A 191 -3.21 -14.84 7.01
C VAL A 191 -3.07 -13.39 6.53
N SER A 192 -1.88 -12.79 6.62
CA SER A 192 -1.63 -11.44 6.10
C SER A 192 -1.83 -11.34 4.58
N PHE A 193 -1.41 -12.35 3.82
CA PHE A 193 -1.66 -12.42 2.38
C PHE A 193 -3.16 -12.58 2.07
N SER A 194 -3.86 -13.42 2.82
CA SER A 194 -5.33 -13.57 2.69
C SER A 194 -6.05 -12.25 3.00
N VAL A 195 -5.57 -11.51 4.01
CA VAL A 195 -6.07 -10.17 4.34
C VAL A 195 -5.81 -9.19 3.21
N PHE A 196 -4.66 -9.23 2.54
CA PHE A 196 -4.40 -8.40 1.36
C PHE A 196 -5.44 -8.68 0.26
N CYS A 197 -5.64 -9.95 -0.12
CA CYS A 197 -6.60 -10.31 -1.16
C CYS A 197 -8.04 -9.90 -0.80
N ILE A 198 -8.50 -10.22 0.40
CA ILE A 198 -9.85 -9.86 0.88
C ILE A 198 -9.98 -8.35 1.04
N GLY A 199 -8.94 -7.70 1.56
CA GLY A 199 -8.86 -6.26 1.75
C GLY A 199 -9.02 -5.50 0.44
N MET A 200 -8.35 -5.92 -0.64
CA MET A 200 -8.53 -5.32 -1.96
C MET A 200 -9.98 -5.39 -2.45
N VAL A 201 -10.65 -6.53 -2.24
CA VAL A 201 -12.09 -6.68 -2.57
C VAL A 201 -12.95 -5.73 -1.74
N ILE A 202 -12.68 -5.63 -0.43
CA ILE A 202 -13.42 -4.72 0.45
C ILE A 202 -13.17 -3.27 0.07
N ALA A 203 -11.92 -2.88 -0.19
CA ALA A 203 -11.55 -1.53 -0.61
C ALA A 203 -12.29 -1.13 -1.90
N PHE A 204 -12.36 -2.03 -2.88
CA PHE A 204 -13.13 -1.82 -4.10
C PHE A 204 -14.63 -1.58 -3.83
N ILE A 205 -15.23 -2.30 -2.88
CA ILE A 205 -16.63 -2.08 -2.48
C ILE A 205 -16.78 -0.74 -1.74
N MET A 206 -15.81 -0.40 -0.89
CA MET A 206 -15.82 0.82 -0.08
C MET A 206 -15.63 2.10 -0.92
N ASP A 207 -14.94 2.04 -2.07
CA ASP A 207 -14.77 3.15 -3.01
C ASP A 207 -16.10 3.77 -3.48
N GLU A 208 -17.16 2.96 -3.55
CA GLU A 208 -18.49 3.41 -3.95
C GLU A 208 -19.23 4.14 -2.81
N HIS A 209 -18.79 3.97 -1.56
CA HIS A 209 -19.50 4.44 -0.36
C HIS A 209 -18.77 5.55 0.38
N PHE A 210 -17.44 5.59 0.32
CA PHE A 210 -16.61 6.55 1.02
C PHE A 210 -15.78 7.37 0.04
N ARG A 211 -15.93 8.68 0.11
CA ARG A 211 -15.21 9.63 -0.74
C ARG A 211 -14.72 10.83 0.05
N ILE A 212 -13.55 11.31 -0.32
CA ILE A 212 -13.07 12.62 0.06
C ILE A 212 -12.89 13.43 -1.21
N ASN A 213 -13.54 14.58 -1.24
CA ASN A 213 -13.39 15.56 -2.30
C ASN A 213 -12.35 16.59 -1.86
N TRP A 214 -11.26 16.65 -2.62
CA TRP A 214 -10.14 17.55 -2.40
C TRP A 214 -10.25 18.71 -3.38
N ASN A 215 -10.44 19.91 -2.85
CA ASN A 215 -10.45 21.13 -3.65
C ASN A 215 -9.00 21.59 -3.93
N ALA A 216 -8.80 22.33 -5.01
CA ALA A 216 -7.54 23.03 -5.26
C ALA A 216 -7.24 24.03 -4.12
N MET A 217 -6.01 24.02 -3.62
CA MET A 217 -5.50 25.02 -2.65
C MET A 217 -4.91 26.24 -3.35
#